data_AF-A0A3D1SGG5-F1
#
_entry.id   AF-A0A3D1SGG5-F1
#
_cell.length_a   1.000
_cell.length_b   1.000
_cell.length_c   1.000
_cell.angle_alpha   90.00
_cell.angle_beta   90.00
_cell.angle_gamma   90.00
#
_symmetry.space_group_name_H-M   'P 1'
#
loop_
_entity.id
_entity.type
_entity.pdbx_description
1 polymer ?
#
loop_
_entity_poly.entity_id
_entity_poly.type
_entity_poly.pdbx_seq_one_letter_code
_entity_poly.pdbx_strand_id
1 'polypeptide(L)'
;RGKRLSEQLATLRSLWEDGSISPKAARPGGPQLLVGGLSDHGFVRVARYADGYVHGGGPPKAFARAADKARAAWCDAGRPGKPQLWAQGYFALGNDDIHAAGSDYLRNYYAFTGPFAERIAAGLLTNPQAIAQFIRGYEEAGCDELVLFPTVPDLAQVEQLADILRGLGRDY
;
A
#
# COMPACT_ATOMS: atom_id res chain seq x y z
N ARG A 1 -8.84 -20.87 -1.31
CA ARG A 1 -8.08 -20.14 -0.26
C ARG A 1 -8.81 -18.89 0.27
N GLY A 2 -9.66 -18.19 -0.50
CA GLY A 2 -10.30 -16.93 -0.05
C GLY A 2 -11.44 -17.02 0.99
N LYS A 3 -12.13 -18.17 1.11
CA LYS A 3 -13.24 -18.34 2.08
C LYS A 3 -12.77 -18.15 3.52
N ARG A 4 -11.71 -18.87 3.93
CA ARG A 4 -11.12 -18.79 5.27
C ARG A 4 -10.69 -17.37 5.65
N LEU A 5 -10.10 -16.63 4.72
CA LEU A 5 -9.73 -15.24 4.96
C LEU A 5 -10.97 -14.37 5.25
N SER A 6 -12.06 -14.59 4.52
CA SER A 6 -13.30 -13.83 4.74
C SER A 6 -13.91 -14.12 6.11
N GLU A 7 -13.89 -15.40 6.53
CA GLU A 7 -14.30 -15.82 7.87
C GLU A 7 -13.44 -15.15 8.95
N GLN A 8 -12.11 -15.16 8.78
CA GLN A 8 -11.18 -14.52 9.73
C GLN A 8 -11.41 -13.02 9.85
N LEU A 9 -11.66 -12.31 8.75
CA LEU A 9 -11.96 -10.87 8.78
C LEU A 9 -13.26 -10.58 9.53
N ALA A 10 -14.32 -11.38 9.31
CA ALA A 10 -15.57 -11.26 10.04
C ALA A 10 -15.40 -11.56 11.54
N THR A 11 -14.64 -12.61 11.88
CA THR A 11 -14.33 -12.97 13.26
C THR A 11 -13.57 -11.84 13.97
N LEU A 12 -12.54 -11.26 13.34
CA LEU A 12 -11.80 -10.14 13.94
C LEU A 12 -12.72 -8.95 14.26
N ARG A 13 -13.63 -8.59 13.34
CA ARG A 13 -14.60 -7.52 13.60
C ARG A 13 -15.51 -7.82 14.78
N SER A 14 -16.08 -9.02 14.81
CA SER A 14 -16.93 -9.47 15.92
C SER A 14 -16.18 -9.42 17.26
N LEU A 15 -14.93 -9.88 17.30
CA LEU A 15 -14.12 -9.92 18.52
C LEU A 15 -13.66 -8.54 19.03
N TRP A 16 -13.65 -7.52 18.16
CA TRP A 16 -13.40 -6.15 18.57
C TRP A 16 -14.67 -5.43 19.02
N GLU A 17 -15.80 -5.73 18.40
CA GLU A 17 -17.11 -5.18 18.77
C GLU A 17 -17.61 -5.76 20.10
N ASP A 18 -17.42 -7.05 20.33
CA ASP A 18 -17.80 -7.70 21.59
C ASP A 18 -16.89 -7.33 22.77
N GLY A 19 -15.69 -6.79 22.49
CA GLY A 19 -14.70 -6.40 23.50
C GLY A 19 -14.09 -7.59 24.26
N SER A 20 -14.16 -8.80 23.71
CA SER A 20 -13.64 -10.04 24.29
C SER A 20 -12.11 -10.15 24.19
N ILE A 21 -11.48 -9.41 23.28
CA ILE A 21 -10.02 -9.31 23.17
C ILE A 21 -9.49 -8.27 24.15
N SER A 22 -8.55 -8.70 25.00
CA SER A 22 -7.76 -7.82 25.87
C SER A 22 -6.35 -7.62 25.31
N PRO A 23 -5.80 -6.39 25.33
CA PRO A 23 -6.46 -5.16 25.77
C PRO A 23 -7.59 -4.75 24.81
N LYS A 24 -8.61 -4.05 25.35
CA LYS A 24 -9.69 -3.51 24.53
C LYS A 24 -9.12 -2.61 23.45
N ALA A 25 -9.73 -2.62 22.27
CA ALA A 25 -9.34 -1.74 21.19
C ALA A 25 -9.47 -0.27 21.63
N ALA A 26 -8.47 0.55 21.28
CA ALA A 26 -8.45 1.97 21.59
C ALA A 26 -9.54 2.78 20.84
N ARG A 27 -10.18 2.18 19.82
CA ARG A 27 -11.24 2.80 19.02
C ARG A 27 -12.42 1.84 18.81
N PRO A 28 -13.65 2.34 18.67
CA PRO A 28 -14.81 1.52 18.34
C PRO A 28 -14.58 0.70 17.07
N GLY A 29 -14.99 -0.58 17.07
CA GLY A 29 -14.87 -1.46 15.90
C GLY A 29 -13.46 -2.03 15.64
N GLY A 30 -12.51 -1.83 16.56
CA GLY A 30 -11.15 -2.38 16.45
C GLY A 30 -10.17 -1.52 15.67
N PRO A 31 -8.87 -1.88 15.59
CA PRO A 31 -7.82 -1.18 14.83
C PRO A 31 -8.13 -1.06 13.34
N GLN A 32 -7.39 -0.20 12.64
CA GLN A 32 -7.62 0.05 11.22
C GLN A 32 -7.33 -1.20 10.42
N LEU A 33 -8.29 -1.59 9.60
CA LEU A 33 -8.14 -2.76 8.76
C LEU A 33 -8.19 -2.36 7.29
N LEU A 34 -7.08 -2.56 6.59
CA LEU A 34 -6.98 -2.43 5.15
C LEU A 34 -6.83 -3.81 4.53
N VAL A 35 -7.50 -4.04 3.40
CA VAL A 35 -7.42 -5.31 2.68
C VAL A 35 -6.89 -5.05 1.27
N GLY A 36 -5.91 -5.85 0.86
CA GLY A 36 -5.35 -5.80 -0.49
C GLY A 36 -5.91 -6.87 -1.43
N GLY A 37 -5.34 -6.90 -2.63
CA GLY A 37 -5.70 -7.84 -3.71
C GLY A 37 -6.23 -7.12 -4.95
N LEU A 38 -6.27 -7.84 -6.07
CA LEU A 38 -6.69 -7.29 -7.36
C LEU A 38 -7.88 -8.04 -7.99
N SER A 39 -8.40 -9.06 -7.32
CA SER A 39 -9.59 -9.79 -7.76
C SER A 39 -10.87 -9.12 -7.29
N ASP A 40 -11.97 -9.35 -8.00
CA ASP A 40 -13.28 -8.81 -7.64
C ASP A 40 -13.71 -9.27 -6.24
N HIS A 41 -13.44 -10.54 -5.89
CA HIS A 41 -13.63 -11.02 -4.52
C HIS A 41 -12.76 -10.30 -3.47
N GLY A 42 -11.61 -9.75 -3.86
CA GLY A 42 -10.78 -8.89 -3.01
C GLY A 42 -11.47 -7.57 -2.70
N PHE A 43 -11.98 -6.89 -3.72
CA PHE A 43 -12.72 -5.64 -3.55
C PHE A 43 -14.03 -5.83 -2.76
N VAL A 44 -14.72 -6.96 -2.94
CA VAL A 44 -15.88 -7.32 -2.10
C VAL A 44 -15.48 -7.46 -0.62
N ARG A 45 -14.31 -8.05 -0.31
CA ARG A 45 -13.83 -8.14 1.07
C ARG A 45 -13.49 -6.77 1.65
N VAL A 46 -12.88 -5.89 0.85
CA VAL A 46 -12.62 -4.49 1.25
C VAL A 46 -13.91 -3.82 1.69
N ALA A 47 -14.93 -3.86 0.83
CA ALA A 47 -16.20 -3.19 1.11
C ALA A 47 -16.93 -3.78 2.34
N ARG A 48 -16.94 -5.11 2.48
CA ARG A 48 -17.69 -5.79 3.54
C ARG A 48 -17.02 -5.76 4.92
N TYR A 49 -15.69 -5.86 4.98
CA TYR A 49 -15.01 -6.14 6.24
C TYR A 49 -13.90 -5.15 6.60
N ALA A 50 -13.45 -4.31 5.67
CA ALA A 50 -12.33 -3.40 5.87
C ALA A 50 -12.77 -1.94 6.07
N ASP A 51 -11.83 -1.09 6.46
CA ASP A 51 -11.94 0.36 6.47
C ASP A 51 -11.43 0.96 5.15
N GLY A 52 -10.76 0.16 4.32
CA GLY A 52 -10.17 0.61 3.08
C GLY A 52 -9.38 -0.45 2.32
N TYR A 53 -8.78 0.00 1.22
CA TYR A 53 -7.97 -0.78 0.30
C TYR A 53 -6.49 -0.43 0.45
N VAL A 54 -5.62 -1.44 0.38
CA VAL A 54 -4.16 -1.25 0.25
C VAL A 54 -3.66 -1.85 -1.06
N HIS A 55 -3.08 -1.01 -1.90
CA HIS A 55 -2.50 -1.40 -3.18
C HIS A 55 -1.06 -1.89 -3.01
N GLY A 56 -0.71 -3.00 -3.65
CA GLY A 56 0.63 -3.62 -3.54
C GLY A 56 1.76 -2.88 -4.27
N GLY A 57 1.49 -1.68 -4.81
CA GLY A 57 2.43 -0.86 -5.55
C GLY A 57 2.43 -1.10 -7.07
N GLY A 58 3.27 -0.34 -7.75
CA GLY A 58 3.35 -0.28 -9.22
C GLY A 58 3.07 1.11 -9.78
N PRO A 59 2.84 1.25 -11.09
CA PRO A 59 2.62 2.56 -11.71
C PRO A 59 1.31 3.22 -11.22
N PRO A 60 1.24 4.56 -11.07
CA PRO A 60 0.02 5.26 -10.61
C PRO A 60 -1.25 4.91 -11.38
N LYS A 61 -1.16 4.69 -12.70
CA LYS A 61 -2.30 4.25 -13.53
C LYS A 61 -2.86 2.89 -13.12
N ALA A 62 -2.04 1.99 -12.61
CA ALA A 62 -2.51 0.70 -12.09
C ALA A 62 -3.27 0.88 -10.78
N PHE A 63 -2.76 1.75 -9.90
CA PHE A 63 -3.46 2.14 -8.67
C PHE A 63 -4.81 2.79 -8.96
N ALA A 64 -4.88 3.77 -9.85
CA ALA A 64 -6.13 4.46 -10.20
C ALA A 64 -7.26 3.48 -10.55
N ARG A 65 -6.96 2.47 -11.40
CA ARG A 65 -7.93 1.42 -11.75
C ARG A 65 -8.36 0.56 -10.55
N ALA A 66 -7.45 0.27 -9.63
CA ALA A 66 -7.76 -0.50 -8.43
C ALA A 66 -8.57 0.33 -7.42
N ALA A 67 -8.24 1.61 -7.27
CA ALA A 67 -8.97 2.58 -6.46
C ALA A 67 -10.42 2.73 -6.94
N ASP A 68 -10.65 2.84 -8.25
CA ASP A 68 -12.00 2.91 -8.82
C ASP A 68 -12.82 1.65 -8.52
N LYS A 69 -12.21 0.47 -8.64
CA LYS A 69 -12.87 -0.80 -8.25
C LYS A 69 -13.18 -0.88 -6.76
N ALA A 70 -12.28 -0.39 -5.90
CA ALA A 70 -12.52 -0.35 -4.46
C ALA A 70 -13.66 0.60 -4.10
N ARG A 71 -13.72 1.80 -4.72
CA ARG A 71 -14.82 2.76 -4.54
C ARG A 71 -16.14 2.19 -5.05
N ALA A 72 -16.16 1.57 -6.23
CA ALA A 72 -17.36 0.92 -6.77
C ALA A 72 -17.89 -0.16 -5.82
N ALA A 73 -17.03 -1.08 -5.38
CA ALA A 73 -17.43 -2.13 -4.44
C ALA A 73 -17.94 -1.57 -3.10
N TRP A 74 -17.36 -0.45 -2.63
CA TRP A 74 -17.83 0.23 -1.42
C TRP A 74 -19.24 0.78 -1.58
N CYS A 75 -19.50 1.48 -2.68
CA CYS A 75 -20.83 2.00 -3.03
C CYS A 75 -21.85 0.87 -3.19
N ASP A 76 -21.50 -0.19 -3.93
CA ASP A 76 -22.38 -1.35 -4.16
C ASP A 76 -22.74 -2.08 -2.86
N ALA A 77 -21.86 -2.05 -1.86
CA ALA A 77 -22.12 -2.60 -0.53
C ALA A 77 -22.97 -1.67 0.37
N GLY A 78 -23.38 -0.49 -0.13
CA GLY A 78 -24.15 0.49 0.64
C GLY A 78 -23.39 1.10 1.82
N ARG A 79 -22.05 1.06 1.79
CA ARG A 79 -21.22 1.62 2.85
C ARG A 79 -21.27 3.15 2.82
N PRO A 80 -21.44 3.84 3.96
CA PRO A 80 -21.34 5.29 4.00
C PRO A 80 -19.90 5.77 3.74
N GLY A 81 -19.76 7.01 3.27
CA GLY A 81 -18.46 7.64 3.02
C GLY A 81 -17.67 7.01 1.87
N LYS A 82 -16.34 7.03 1.98
CA LYS A 82 -15.40 6.45 1.00
C LYS A 82 -14.43 5.47 1.69
N PRO A 83 -13.92 4.44 1.00
CA PRO A 83 -12.83 3.63 1.54
C PRO A 83 -11.57 4.49 1.69
N GLN A 84 -10.76 4.20 2.70
CA GLN A 84 -9.38 4.69 2.70
C GLN A 84 -8.57 3.97 1.63
N LEU A 85 -7.69 4.69 0.93
CA LEU A 85 -6.92 4.17 -0.18
C LEU A 85 -5.43 4.36 0.09
N TRP A 86 -4.77 3.27 0.45
CA TRP A 86 -3.34 3.26 0.72
C TRP A 86 -2.59 2.59 -0.44
N ALA A 87 -1.33 2.96 -0.62
CA ALA A 87 -0.45 2.32 -1.57
C ALA A 87 1.00 2.27 -1.04
N GLN A 88 1.86 1.62 -1.83
CA GLN A 88 3.28 1.53 -1.51
C GLN A 88 4.17 1.68 -2.75
N GLY A 89 5.42 2.07 -2.51
CA GLY A 89 6.49 2.12 -3.49
C GLY A 89 7.84 1.73 -2.88
N TYR A 90 8.82 1.49 -3.74
CA TYR A 90 10.18 1.10 -3.35
C TYR A 90 11.17 2.15 -3.83
N PHE A 91 12.19 2.44 -3.01
CA PHE A 91 13.22 3.40 -3.39
C PHE A 91 14.63 2.96 -2.93
N ALA A 92 15.63 3.48 -3.64
CA ALA A 92 17.05 3.40 -3.26
C ALA A 92 17.75 4.66 -3.80
N LEU A 93 18.19 5.54 -2.91
CA LEU A 93 18.79 6.83 -3.24
C LEU A 93 20.31 6.78 -3.07
N GLY A 94 21.05 7.10 -4.13
CA GLY A 94 22.50 7.14 -4.04
C GLY A 94 23.18 7.09 -5.39
N ASN A 95 24.33 6.43 -5.43
CA ASN A 95 25.04 6.14 -6.67
C ASN A 95 24.53 4.84 -7.32
N ASP A 96 25.12 4.48 -8.45
CA ASP A 96 24.72 3.28 -9.21
C ASP A 96 24.89 1.97 -8.42
N ASP A 97 25.84 1.91 -7.48
CA ASP A 97 26.01 0.74 -6.60
C ASP A 97 24.79 0.56 -5.68
N ILE A 98 24.27 1.66 -5.12
CA ILE A 98 23.04 1.64 -4.30
C ILE A 98 21.82 1.27 -5.15
N HIS A 99 21.73 1.79 -6.37
CA HIS A 99 20.63 1.45 -7.29
C HIS A 99 20.65 -0.03 -7.67
N ALA A 100 21.84 -0.59 -7.95
CA ALA A 100 22.03 -2.00 -8.25
C ALA A 100 21.64 -2.87 -7.05
N ALA A 101 22.14 -2.54 -5.84
CA ALA A 101 21.81 -3.26 -4.62
C ALA A 101 20.29 -3.26 -4.33
N GLY A 102 19.61 -2.12 -4.50
CA GLY A 102 18.17 -2.03 -4.34
C GLY A 102 17.38 -2.86 -5.38
N SER A 103 17.84 -2.85 -6.63
CA SER A 103 17.22 -3.65 -7.70
C SER A 103 17.40 -5.15 -7.45
N ASP A 104 18.58 -5.56 -6.99
CA ASP A 104 18.88 -6.96 -6.67
C ASP A 104 18.09 -7.46 -5.47
N TYR A 105 17.88 -6.61 -4.45
CA TYR A 105 16.95 -6.90 -3.36
C TYR A 105 15.55 -7.22 -3.89
N LEU A 106 15.00 -6.38 -4.77
CA LEU A 106 13.66 -6.59 -5.33
C LEU A 106 13.58 -7.86 -6.18
N ARG A 107 14.60 -8.13 -7.01
CA ARG A 107 14.67 -9.38 -7.79
C ARG A 107 14.67 -10.61 -6.90
N ASN A 108 15.46 -10.57 -5.82
CA ASN A 108 15.55 -11.67 -4.88
C ASN A 108 14.23 -11.87 -4.11
N TYR A 109 13.69 -10.81 -3.53
CA TYR A 109 12.45 -10.85 -2.76
C TYR A 109 11.25 -11.31 -3.60
N TYR A 110 11.17 -10.86 -4.86
CA TYR A 110 10.09 -11.21 -5.77
C TYR A 110 10.41 -12.38 -6.72
N ALA A 111 11.48 -13.14 -6.47
CA ALA A 111 11.89 -14.26 -7.35
C ALA A 111 10.77 -15.29 -7.60
N PHE A 112 9.86 -15.46 -6.63
CA PHE A 112 8.69 -16.34 -6.75
C PHE A 112 7.70 -15.93 -7.86
N THR A 113 7.79 -14.69 -8.36
CA THR A 113 6.95 -14.17 -9.46
C THR A 113 7.55 -14.46 -10.84
N GLY A 114 8.72 -15.10 -10.91
CA GLY A 114 9.41 -15.42 -12.15
C GLY A 114 9.80 -14.15 -12.92
N PRO A 115 9.59 -14.10 -14.25
CA PRO A 115 9.99 -12.93 -15.07
C PRO A 115 9.37 -11.60 -14.64
N PHE A 116 8.29 -11.62 -13.85
CA PHE A 116 7.66 -10.40 -13.36
C PHE A 116 8.52 -9.65 -12.32
N ALA A 117 9.48 -10.33 -11.66
CA ALA A 117 10.39 -9.71 -10.71
C ALA A 117 11.20 -8.56 -11.33
N GLU A 118 11.63 -8.70 -12.59
CA GLU A 118 12.33 -7.63 -13.32
C GLU A 118 11.46 -6.39 -13.52
N ARG A 119 10.16 -6.57 -13.79
CA ARG A 119 9.24 -5.43 -13.93
C ARG A 119 9.01 -4.72 -12.60
N ILE A 120 9.12 -5.44 -11.47
CA ILE A 120 9.04 -4.83 -10.15
C ILE A 120 10.33 -4.06 -9.85
N ALA A 121 11.50 -4.67 -10.10
CA ALA A 121 12.80 -4.02 -9.93
C ALA A 121 12.95 -2.76 -10.81
N ALA A 122 12.46 -2.80 -12.05
CA ALA A 122 12.44 -1.64 -12.95
C ALA A 122 11.56 -0.47 -12.45
N GLY A 123 10.68 -0.72 -11.48
CA GLY A 123 9.87 0.31 -10.83
C GLY A 123 10.55 0.98 -9.62
N LEU A 124 11.78 0.62 -9.29
CA LEU A 124 12.54 1.20 -8.19
C LEU A 124 12.76 2.69 -8.41
N LEU A 125 12.40 3.51 -7.40
CA LEU A 125 12.59 4.95 -7.44
C LEU A 125 14.03 5.29 -7.01
N THR A 126 14.81 5.88 -7.90
CA THR A 126 16.26 6.07 -7.68
C THR A 126 16.71 7.50 -7.52
N ASN A 127 15.81 8.47 -7.66
CA ASN A 127 16.16 9.88 -7.56
C ASN A 127 14.98 10.75 -7.08
N PRO A 128 15.24 12.00 -6.64
CA PRO A 128 14.20 12.90 -6.14
C PRO A 128 13.06 13.18 -7.13
N GLN A 129 13.37 13.33 -8.42
CA GLN A 129 12.36 13.61 -9.44
C GLN A 129 11.41 12.42 -9.61
N ALA A 130 11.93 11.20 -9.65
CA ALA A 130 11.13 9.98 -9.73
C ALA A 130 10.20 9.84 -8.53
N ILE A 131 10.67 10.13 -7.31
CA ILE A 131 9.86 10.14 -6.09
C ILE A 131 8.75 11.18 -6.19
N ALA A 132 9.07 12.43 -6.56
CA ALA A 132 8.10 13.49 -6.69
C ALA A 132 6.98 13.17 -7.70
N GLN A 133 7.36 12.65 -8.87
CA GLN A 133 6.41 12.23 -9.90
C GLN A 133 5.53 11.06 -9.44
N PHE A 134 6.13 10.09 -8.74
CA PHE A 134 5.41 8.95 -8.21
C PHE A 134 4.36 9.38 -7.17
N ILE A 135 4.75 10.18 -6.18
CA ILE A 135 3.83 10.74 -5.17
C ILE A 135 2.68 11.48 -5.84
N ARG A 136 2.99 12.42 -6.74
CA ARG A 136 1.98 13.21 -7.45
C ARG A 136 0.99 12.34 -8.20
N GLY A 137 1.47 11.32 -8.92
CA GLY A 137 0.59 10.43 -9.67
C GLY A 137 -0.38 9.63 -8.79
N TYR A 138 0.07 9.21 -7.60
CA TYR A 138 -0.78 8.52 -6.62
C TYR A 138 -1.80 9.47 -5.98
N GLU A 139 -1.37 10.68 -5.64
CA GLU A 139 -2.24 11.74 -5.11
C GLU A 139 -3.34 12.12 -6.10
N GLU A 140 -3.00 12.32 -7.38
CA GLU A 140 -3.98 12.59 -8.45
C GLU A 140 -5.00 11.45 -8.63
N ALA A 141 -4.61 10.22 -8.32
CA ALA A 141 -5.50 9.05 -8.32
C ALA A 141 -6.34 8.92 -7.02
N GLY A 142 -6.14 9.83 -6.06
CA GLY A 142 -6.86 9.89 -4.79
C GLY A 142 -6.34 8.88 -3.76
N CYS A 143 -5.03 8.64 -3.74
CA CYS A 143 -4.36 7.93 -2.66
C CYS A 143 -4.39 8.79 -1.39
N ASP A 144 -4.90 8.25 -0.29
CA ASP A 144 -4.92 8.94 1.00
C ASP A 144 -3.56 8.80 1.71
N GLU A 145 -2.89 7.65 1.60
CA GLU A 145 -1.59 7.39 2.24
C GLU A 145 -0.65 6.59 1.32
N LEU A 146 0.61 6.99 1.24
CA LEU A 146 1.61 6.31 0.41
C LEU A 146 2.86 5.96 1.23
N VAL A 147 3.13 4.66 1.36
CA VAL A 147 4.29 4.15 2.11
C VAL A 147 5.46 3.87 1.16
N LEU A 148 6.59 4.55 1.36
CA LEU A 148 7.80 4.32 0.58
C LEU A 148 8.80 3.49 1.39
N PHE A 149 9.19 2.33 0.85
CA PHE A 149 10.10 1.39 1.50
C PHE A 149 11.51 1.49 0.89
N PRO A 150 12.56 1.71 1.71
CA PRO A 150 13.93 1.60 1.23
C PRO A 150 14.24 0.14 0.92
N THR A 151 14.95 -0.10 -0.20
CA THR A 151 15.37 -1.46 -0.60
C THR A 151 16.82 -1.78 -0.23
N VAL A 152 17.48 -0.88 0.50
CA VAL A 152 18.81 -1.09 1.07
C VAL A 152 18.75 -0.86 2.59
N PRO A 153 19.50 -1.62 3.40
CA PRO A 153 19.44 -1.55 4.86
C PRO A 153 20.32 -0.41 5.40
N ASP A 154 20.05 0.82 4.99
CA ASP A 154 20.78 2.02 5.42
C ASP A 154 19.80 3.08 5.94
N LEU A 155 20.03 3.55 7.17
CA LEU A 155 19.19 4.58 7.80
C LEU A 155 19.29 5.92 7.07
N ALA A 156 20.40 6.20 6.37
CA ALA A 156 20.54 7.41 5.57
C ALA A 156 19.46 7.52 4.48
N GLN A 157 18.91 6.39 4.01
CA GLN A 157 17.80 6.38 3.05
C GLN A 157 16.56 7.10 3.59
N VAL A 158 16.27 6.94 4.88
CA VAL A 158 15.12 7.57 5.53
C VAL A 158 15.32 9.08 5.61
N GLU A 159 16.52 9.53 5.97
CA GLU A 159 16.90 10.95 6.03
C GLU A 159 16.86 11.60 4.64
N GLN A 160 17.40 10.93 3.62
CA GLN A 160 17.37 11.39 2.23
C GLN A 160 15.93 11.50 1.70
N LEU A 161 15.06 10.54 1.99
CA LEU A 161 13.65 10.63 1.62
C LEU A 161 12.98 11.81 2.35
N ALA A 162 13.23 11.96 3.64
CA ALA A 162 12.75 13.09 4.44
C ALA A 162 13.16 14.46 3.85
N ASP A 163 14.42 14.61 3.42
CA ASP A 163 14.90 15.83 2.75
C ASP A 163 14.15 16.11 1.44
N ILE A 164 13.91 15.07 0.64
CA ILE A 164 13.14 15.20 -0.60
C ILE A 164 11.70 15.64 -0.30
N LEU A 165 11.05 15.05 0.71
CA LEU A 165 9.70 15.41 1.11
C LEU A 165 9.60 16.85 1.62
N ARG A 166 10.58 17.29 2.44
CA ARG A 166 10.70 18.70 2.86
C ARG A 166 10.86 19.64 1.66
N GLY A 167 11.69 19.26 0.69
CA GLY A 167 11.88 20.03 -0.55
C GLY A 167 10.62 20.14 -1.41
N LEU A 168 9.67 19.19 -1.25
CA LEU A 168 8.35 19.22 -1.88
C LEU A 168 7.30 19.96 -1.05
N GLY A 169 7.67 20.54 0.10
CA GLY A 169 6.76 21.24 1.00
C GLY A 169 5.76 20.31 1.70
N ARG A 170 6.12 19.04 1.92
CA ARG A 170 5.29 18.07 2.62
C ARG A 170 5.73 17.93 4.07
N ASP A 171 4.78 18.12 4.98
CA ASP A 171 4.91 17.71 6.37
C ASP A 171 4.55 16.21 6.46
N TYR A 172 5.37 15.42 7.14
CA TYR A 172 5.22 13.96 7.28
C TYR A 172 5.43 13.53 8.74
#